data_AF-A0A8C4XAM0-F1
#
_entry.id   AF-A0A8C4XAM0-F1
#
_cell.length_a   1.000
_cell.length_b   1.000
_cell.length_c   1.000
_cell.angle_alpha   90.00
_cell.angle_beta   90.00
_cell.angle_gamma   90.00
#
_symmetry.space_group_name_H-M   'P 1'
#
loop_
_entity.id
_entity.type
_entity.pdbx_description
1 polymer ?
#
loop_
_entity_poly.entity_id
_entity_poly.type
_entity_poly.pdbx_seq_one_letter_code
_entity_poly.pdbx_strand_id
1 'polypeptide(L)'
;MRRKLFVLLISGLCSACYAAVVDQGCDSPPQEKSAFVSLNSETTFQDGDFVTVTCHDGYSSQGTIKYQCKNKTWIKTSGGKCRQKQCGHPGDIMYGYFQLVEGDDFVFGAQVKYSCNEGYIMTSQIDYRVCLSEGWSNSLPHCEVQRCMPEKAVAGVLINSGRFAVDEAVPYGNVIKFQCSSPKLMLKGASEIFCKGDGTWSAPYPTCEEPKCTPPPDILNGNVKQKKKPSYANMETVEYTCDEMFLLEGSKVITCNNGIWTLIPNCKRRPTFCAKPDIHNGFLYPSKEKYSPGDHLYYSCDTGYKPASGHWWDAVQCKDGVWTSEIRCSQTFDCGFPSQVQNAVVMSDVRPIRDMEEIQYVCKKNYRLNPNYKTKCQRGQWTGLPQCQWFPVCAKPSITNGYIYPNKSEFREEEYIYFYCNTGFHFTGIHYAYCRNGKWDQEIPKCQAIQG
;
A
#
# COMPACT_ATOMS: atom_id res chain seq x y z
N MET A 1 -111.50 0.92 61.19
CA MET A 1 -112.01 0.43 62.49
C MET A 1 -111.43 1.29 63.60
N ARG A 2 -112.31 1.91 64.40
CA ARG A 2 -112.17 2.44 65.79
C ARG A 2 -110.98 3.37 66.13
N ARG A 3 -111.11 4.46 66.88
CA ARG A 3 -112.23 5.16 67.55
C ARG A 3 -111.62 6.36 68.30
N LYS A 4 -112.36 7.50 68.33
CA LYS A 4 -112.60 8.40 69.49
C LYS A 4 -111.40 9.22 70.03
N LEU A 5 -111.49 10.49 70.49
CA LEU A 5 -112.57 11.48 70.68
C LEU A 5 -111.94 12.81 71.22
N PHE A 6 -112.80 13.82 71.40
CA PHE A 6 -112.72 15.01 72.29
C PHE A 6 -111.74 16.17 71.93
N VAL A 7 -112.02 17.49 72.04
CA VAL A 7 -113.23 18.38 72.11
C VAL A 7 -112.84 19.79 72.62
N LEU A 8 -113.71 20.80 72.37
CA LEU A 8 -113.89 22.15 73.01
C LEU A 8 -112.82 23.25 72.72
N LEU A 9 -113.12 24.34 71.97
CA LEU A 9 -113.80 25.63 72.33
C LEU A 9 -112.85 26.59 73.11
N ILE A 10 -112.55 27.87 72.80
CA ILE A 10 -113.30 29.09 72.35
C ILE A 10 -112.28 30.19 71.94
N SER A 11 -112.68 31.15 71.08
CA SER A 11 -112.49 32.63 71.18
C SER A 11 -112.03 33.35 69.90
N GLY A 12 -112.67 34.50 69.64
CA GLY A 12 -112.00 35.70 69.10
C GLY A 12 -112.04 35.92 67.58
N LEU A 13 -113.11 36.54 67.06
CA LEU A 13 -113.13 37.13 65.73
C LEU A 13 -112.36 38.46 65.74
N CYS A 14 -111.12 38.43 65.24
CA CYS A 14 -110.32 39.60 64.90
C CYS A 14 -110.29 39.72 63.36
N SER A 15 -110.93 40.76 62.81
CA SER A 15 -110.78 41.12 61.40
C SER A 15 -109.40 41.71 61.19
N ALA A 16 -108.48 40.91 60.65
CA ALA A 16 -107.24 41.38 60.08
C ALA A 16 -107.19 40.95 58.61
N CYS A 17 -107.10 41.95 57.74
CA CYS A 17 -106.83 41.80 56.32
C CYS A 17 -105.64 40.86 56.12
N TYR A 18 -105.85 39.74 55.45
CA TYR A 18 -104.77 38.95 54.86
C TYR A 18 -104.14 39.83 53.76
N ALA A 19 -103.13 40.62 54.12
CA ALA A 19 -102.09 40.94 53.17
C ALA A 19 -101.38 39.62 52.88
N ALA A 20 -101.72 39.00 51.75
CA ALA A 20 -100.86 37.98 51.18
C ALA A 20 -99.50 38.66 50.97
N VAL A 21 -98.54 38.36 51.84
CA VAL A 21 -97.14 38.67 51.56
C VAL A 21 -96.81 37.78 50.38
N VAL A 22 -96.88 38.38 49.18
CA VAL A 22 -96.45 37.72 47.97
C VAL A 22 -94.95 37.54 48.15
N ASP A 23 -94.53 36.33 48.50
CA ASP A 23 -93.15 35.92 48.36
C ASP A 23 -92.80 36.11 46.88
N GLN A 24 -92.15 37.22 46.56
CA GLN A 24 -91.86 37.67 45.19
C GLN A 24 -90.36 37.56 44.89
N GLY A 25 -89.58 37.06 45.83
CA GLY A 25 -88.12 36.99 45.75
C GLY A 25 -87.59 35.80 44.95
N CYS A 26 -86.32 35.88 44.56
CA CYS A 26 -85.58 34.75 44.02
C CYS A 26 -84.83 34.01 45.13
N ASP A 27 -84.68 32.70 44.96
CA ASP A 27 -83.80 31.87 45.78
C ASP A 27 -82.32 32.27 45.59
N SER A 28 -81.39 31.59 46.28
CA SER A 28 -79.96 31.87 46.16
C SER A 28 -79.48 31.90 44.69
N PRO A 29 -78.57 32.81 44.32
CA PRO A 29 -78.06 32.92 42.95
C PRO A 29 -77.42 31.63 42.44
N PRO A 30 -77.37 31.44 41.11
CA PRO A 30 -76.69 30.28 40.52
C PRO A 30 -75.23 30.20 40.98
N GLN A 31 -74.82 29.03 41.48
CA GLN A 31 -73.42 28.73 41.76
C GLN A 31 -72.78 28.07 40.54
N GLU A 32 -71.70 28.67 40.03
CA GLU A 32 -70.94 28.13 38.90
C GLU A 32 -69.59 27.59 39.39
N LYS A 33 -69.04 26.56 38.74
CA LYS A 33 -67.74 25.99 39.14
C LYS A 33 -66.57 26.98 39.03
N SER A 34 -66.70 28.00 38.18
CA SER A 34 -65.66 28.97 37.85
C SER A 34 -65.98 30.38 38.37
N ALA A 35 -67.11 30.55 39.07
CA ALA A 35 -67.61 31.85 39.48
C ALA A 35 -68.55 31.76 40.69
N PHE A 36 -68.50 32.76 41.56
CA PHE A 36 -69.32 32.84 42.75
C PHE A 36 -69.96 34.22 42.89
N VAL A 37 -71.01 34.30 43.70
CA VAL A 37 -71.59 35.56 44.14
C VAL A 37 -71.17 35.77 45.59
N SER A 38 -70.51 36.89 45.87
CA SER A 38 -70.13 37.23 47.25
C SER A 38 -71.38 37.66 48.01
N LEU A 39 -71.84 36.82 48.95
CA LEU A 39 -73.06 37.05 49.74
C LEU A 39 -72.76 37.03 51.24
N ASN A 40 -73.51 37.83 51.99
CA ASN A 40 -73.55 37.75 53.45
C ASN A 40 -74.62 36.73 53.87
N SER A 41 -74.49 36.14 55.06
CA SER A 41 -75.34 35.03 55.54
C SER A 41 -76.83 35.34 55.70
N GLU A 42 -77.24 36.61 55.62
CA GLU A 42 -78.62 37.07 55.80
C GLU A 42 -79.21 37.74 54.54
N THR A 43 -78.59 37.53 53.37
CA THR A 43 -79.02 38.22 52.14
C THR A 43 -80.30 37.59 51.59
N THR A 44 -81.38 38.37 51.47
CA THR A 44 -82.65 38.00 50.81
C THR A 44 -82.80 38.81 49.51
N PHE A 45 -83.32 38.20 48.44
CA PHE A 45 -83.40 38.83 47.11
C PHE A 45 -84.85 39.06 46.72
N GLN A 46 -85.22 40.29 46.37
CA GLN A 46 -86.54 40.65 45.88
C GLN A 46 -86.58 40.75 44.35
N ASP A 47 -87.80 40.75 43.80
CA ASP A 47 -88.02 40.95 42.36
C ASP A 47 -87.41 42.29 41.91
N GLY A 48 -86.61 42.26 40.85
CA GLY A 48 -85.89 43.41 40.33
C GLY A 48 -84.44 43.53 40.79
N ASP A 49 -84.00 42.80 41.81
CA ASP A 49 -82.63 42.84 42.33
C ASP A 49 -81.59 42.35 41.33
N PHE A 50 -80.40 42.95 41.39
CA PHE A 50 -79.27 42.57 40.55
C PHE A 50 -78.14 41.98 41.40
N VAL A 51 -77.60 40.85 40.96
CA VAL A 51 -76.36 40.27 41.49
C VAL A 51 -75.29 40.28 40.42
N THR A 52 -74.08 40.66 40.81
CA THR A 52 -72.89 40.58 39.96
C THR A 52 -72.09 39.35 40.37
N VAL A 53 -71.66 38.55 39.39
CA VAL A 53 -70.87 37.35 39.63
C VAL A 53 -69.38 37.69 39.52
N THR A 54 -68.60 37.20 40.47
CA THR A 54 -67.14 37.30 40.51
C THR A 54 -66.54 35.96 40.15
N CYS A 55 -65.52 35.94 39.28
CA CYS A 55 -64.85 34.69 38.93
C CYS A 55 -64.02 34.16 40.11
N HIS A 56 -63.91 32.83 40.23
CA HIS A 56 -62.97 32.21 41.17
C HIS A 56 -61.52 32.56 40.81
N ASP A 57 -60.63 32.40 41.79
CA ASP A 57 -59.20 32.60 41.55
C ASP A 57 -58.69 31.70 40.42
N GLY A 58 -57.84 32.28 39.57
CA GLY A 58 -57.41 31.63 38.32
C GLY A 58 -58.35 31.82 37.13
N TYR A 59 -59.51 32.45 37.31
CA TYR A 59 -60.43 32.82 36.23
C TYR A 59 -60.58 34.35 36.11
N SER A 60 -60.78 34.85 34.89
CA SER A 60 -61.06 36.26 34.61
C SER A 60 -62.39 36.40 33.87
N SER A 61 -63.14 37.47 34.17
CA SER A 61 -64.41 37.76 33.54
C SER A 61 -64.18 38.46 32.19
N GLN A 62 -64.57 37.82 31.10
CA GLN A 62 -64.69 38.49 29.81
C GLN A 62 -66.03 39.23 29.75
N GLY A 63 -66.04 40.46 30.26
CA GLY A 63 -67.22 41.30 30.40
C GLY A 63 -67.98 41.07 31.70
N THR A 64 -68.91 41.97 32.02
CA THR A 64 -69.68 41.91 33.27
C THR A 64 -70.67 40.74 33.25
N ILE A 65 -70.74 40.00 34.36
CA ILE A 65 -71.69 38.91 34.55
C ILE A 65 -72.72 39.38 35.57
N LYS A 66 -73.94 39.66 35.10
CA LYS A 66 -75.04 40.14 35.95
C LYS A 66 -76.27 39.28 35.73
N TYR A 67 -76.93 38.95 36.82
CA TYR A 67 -78.25 38.33 36.83
C TYR A 67 -79.23 39.29 37.49
N GLN A 68 -80.44 39.36 36.95
CA GLN A 68 -81.56 40.07 37.55
C GLN A 68 -82.60 39.06 38.02
N CYS A 69 -83.06 39.21 39.25
CA CYS A 69 -84.19 38.46 39.76
C CYS A 69 -85.46 38.97 39.07
N LYS A 70 -86.17 38.11 38.36
CA LYS A 70 -87.47 38.44 37.75
C LYS A 70 -88.43 37.25 37.84
N ASN A 71 -89.61 37.48 38.40
CA ASN A 71 -90.64 36.48 38.67
C ASN A 71 -90.08 35.21 39.33
N LYS A 72 -89.32 35.36 40.43
CA LYS A 72 -88.64 34.26 41.17
C LYS A 72 -87.57 33.48 40.40
N THR A 73 -87.14 33.97 39.23
CA THR A 73 -86.06 33.33 38.45
C THR A 73 -84.92 34.29 38.16
N TRP A 74 -83.69 33.79 38.22
CA TRP A 74 -82.50 34.54 37.84
C TRP A 74 -82.35 34.58 36.32
N ILE A 75 -82.50 35.77 35.75
CA ILE A 75 -82.32 36.00 34.31
C ILE A 75 -80.96 36.65 34.08
N LYS A 76 -80.14 36.06 33.22
CA LYS A 76 -78.83 36.62 32.86
C LYS A 76 -79.02 37.90 32.04
N THR A 77 -78.73 39.06 32.65
CA THR A 77 -78.85 40.37 32.01
C THR A 77 -77.55 40.84 31.38
N SER A 78 -76.41 40.24 31.72
CA SER A 78 -75.13 40.48 31.04
C SER A 78 -74.41 39.16 30.74
N GLY A 79 -74.06 38.96 29.47
CA GLY A 79 -73.61 37.68 28.89
C GLY A 79 -72.15 37.28 29.15
N GLY A 80 -71.43 37.96 30.05
CA GLY A 80 -70.03 37.66 30.33
C GLY A 80 -69.81 36.20 30.78
N LYS A 81 -68.57 35.72 30.66
CA LYS A 81 -68.16 34.38 31.08
C LYS A 81 -66.83 34.44 31.82
N CYS A 82 -66.67 33.59 32.83
CA CYS A 82 -65.38 33.34 33.45
C CYS A 82 -64.58 32.39 32.56
N ARG A 83 -63.39 32.82 32.14
CA ARG A 83 -62.42 31.98 31.43
C ARG A 83 -61.16 31.86 32.27
N GLN A 84 -60.42 30.77 32.11
CA GLN A 84 -59.14 30.61 32.77
C GLN A 84 -58.22 31.79 32.40
N LYS A 85 -57.50 32.32 33.39
CA LYS A 85 -56.46 33.33 33.19
C LYS A 85 -55.35 32.72 32.31
N GLN A 86 -54.81 33.52 31.40
CA GLN A 86 -53.68 33.13 30.57
C GLN A 86 -52.38 33.46 31.29
N CYS A 87 -51.47 32.48 31.42
CA CYS A 87 -50.10 32.75 31.91
C CYS A 87 -49.15 33.21 30.80
N GLY A 88 -49.55 33.07 29.53
CA GLY A 88 -48.69 33.31 28.39
C GLY A 88 -47.64 32.23 28.21
N HIS A 89 -46.70 32.46 27.30
CA HIS A 89 -45.67 31.48 26.96
C HIS A 89 -44.86 31.07 28.21
N PRO A 90 -44.64 29.77 28.46
CA PRO A 90 -43.88 29.28 29.61
C PRO A 90 -42.43 29.77 29.68
N GLY A 91 -41.87 30.16 28.53
CA GLY A 91 -40.51 30.68 28.38
C GLY A 91 -39.52 29.58 27.99
N ASP A 92 -38.65 29.89 27.06
CA ASP A 92 -37.62 28.96 26.59
C ASP A 92 -36.40 28.99 27.51
N ILE A 93 -35.74 27.83 27.65
CA ILE A 93 -34.48 27.71 28.38
C ILE A 93 -33.33 27.46 27.43
N MET A 94 -32.14 27.94 27.79
CA MET A 94 -30.93 27.63 27.03
C MET A 94 -30.60 26.14 27.16
N TYR A 95 -30.30 25.50 26.04
CA TYR A 95 -29.90 24.09 25.98
C TYR A 95 -30.93 23.12 26.55
N GLY A 96 -32.22 23.44 26.42
CA GLY A 96 -33.31 22.54 26.76
C GLY A 96 -34.58 22.91 26.02
N TYR A 97 -35.65 22.18 26.34
CA TYR A 97 -36.98 22.37 25.78
C TYR A 97 -38.02 22.10 26.87
N PHE A 98 -39.27 22.48 26.61
CA PHE A 98 -40.40 22.13 27.47
C PHE A 98 -41.50 21.43 26.68
N GLN A 99 -42.33 20.68 27.41
CA GLN A 99 -43.52 20.02 26.89
C GLN A 99 -44.70 20.32 27.82
N LEU A 100 -45.87 20.55 27.24
CA LEU A 100 -47.12 20.64 27.99
C LEU A 100 -47.51 19.23 28.44
N VAL A 101 -47.54 19.01 29.75
CA VAL A 101 -47.86 17.70 30.35
C VAL A 101 -49.26 17.66 30.94
N GLU A 102 -49.86 18.83 31.23
CA GLU A 102 -51.24 18.95 31.68
C GLU A 102 -51.90 20.19 31.06
N GLY A 103 -53.10 20.00 30.49
CA GLY A 103 -53.85 21.01 29.75
C GLY A 103 -53.59 21.02 28.24
N ASP A 104 -54.36 21.83 27.52
CA ASP A 104 -54.27 21.98 26.04
C ASP A 104 -53.79 23.37 25.60
N ASP A 105 -53.64 24.31 26.55
CA ASP A 105 -53.19 25.68 26.32
C ASP A 105 -52.51 26.24 27.60
N PHE A 106 -51.82 27.36 27.51
CA PHE A 106 -51.07 28.00 28.60
C PHE A 106 -51.97 28.84 29.53
N VAL A 107 -52.96 28.17 30.12
CA VAL A 107 -54.01 28.75 30.98
C VAL A 107 -53.97 28.17 32.40
N PHE A 108 -54.67 28.81 33.33
CA PHE A 108 -54.71 28.41 34.75
C PHE A 108 -54.93 26.91 34.96
N GLY A 109 -54.02 26.26 35.69
CA GLY A 109 -53.98 24.81 35.92
C GLY A 109 -53.09 24.03 34.96
N ALA A 110 -52.61 24.63 33.86
CA ALA A 110 -51.69 23.98 32.94
C ALA A 110 -50.32 23.73 33.57
N GLN A 111 -49.70 22.60 33.24
CA GLN A 111 -48.36 22.25 33.70
C GLN A 111 -47.44 21.93 32.53
N VAL A 112 -46.26 22.56 32.52
CA VAL A 112 -45.19 22.25 31.57
C VAL A 112 -44.02 21.59 32.29
N LYS A 113 -43.38 20.63 31.62
CA LYS A 113 -42.15 19.98 32.08
C LYS A 113 -41.00 20.31 31.14
N TYR A 114 -39.86 20.68 31.71
CA TYR A 114 -38.63 21.02 31.03
C TYR A 114 -37.69 19.81 31.00
N SER A 115 -36.87 19.76 29.96
CA SER A 115 -35.85 18.73 29.77
C SER A 115 -34.63 19.36 29.11
N CYS A 116 -33.44 18.97 29.56
CA CYS A 116 -32.20 19.44 28.96
C CYS A 116 -31.89 18.67 27.67
N ASN A 117 -31.22 19.34 26.74
CA ASN A 117 -30.70 18.72 25.53
C ASN A 117 -29.57 17.74 25.87
N GLU A 118 -29.25 16.86 24.93
CA GLU A 118 -28.13 15.92 25.09
C GLU A 118 -26.83 16.65 25.45
N GLY A 119 -26.12 16.14 26.48
CA GLY A 119 -24.89 16.74 26.97
C GLY A 119 -25.09 17.95 27.87
N TYR A 120 -26.32 18.21 28.32
CA TYR A 120 -26.64 19.19 29.34
C TYR A 120 -27.44 18.54 30.47
N ILE A 121 -27.26 19.04 31.69
CA ILE A 121 -27.91 18.54 32.90
C ILE A 121 -28.70 19.62 33.61
N MET A 122 -29.85 19.22 34.17
CA MET A 122 -30.74 20.09 34.94
C MET A 122 -30.09 20.39 36.29
N THR A 123 -29.70 21.64 36.52
CA THR A 123 -29.13 22.09 37.80
C THR A 123 -30.16 22.67 38.74
N SER A 124 -31.36 22.97 38.22
CA SER A 124 -32.50 23.41 39.02
C SER A 124 -33.18 22.24 39.72
N GLN A 125 -33.69 22.48 40.94
CA GLN A 125 -34.39 21.46 41.72
C GLN A 125 -35.78 21.09 41.17
N ILE A 126 -36.40 22.02 40.43
CA ILE A 126 -37.75 21.88 39.88
C ILE A 126 -37.63 21.95 38.37
N ASP A 127 -38.06 20.90 37.68
CA ASP A 127 -38.03 20.75 36.23
C ASP A 127 -39.40 21.05 35.57
N TYR A 128 -40.36 21.57 36.32
CA TYR A 128 -41.70 21.88 35.81
C TYR A 128 -42.16 23.27 36.27
N ARG A 129 -43.20 23.79 35.60
CA ARG A 129 -43.90 25.02 35.98
C ARG A 129 -45.39 24.82 35.83
N VAL A 130 -46.16 25.34 36.78
CA VAL A 130 -47.63 25.30 36.78
C VAL A 130 -48.17 26.72 36.60
N CYS A 131 -49.18 26.89 35.77
CA CYS A 131 -49.86 28.17 35.58
C CYS A 131 -50.83 28.42 36.74
N LEU A 132 -50.44 29.31 37.65
CA LEU A 132 -51.22 29.74 38.81
C LEU A 132 -52.00 31.03 38.49
N SER A 133 -52.77 31.53 39.47
CA SER A 133 -53.61 32.73 39.31
C SER A 133 -52.81 34.01 39.02
N GLU A 134 -51.55 34.04 39.46
CA GLU A 134 -50.60 35.15 39.32
C GLU A 134 -49.55 34.93 38.20
N GLY A 135 -49.63 33.82 37.47
CA GLY A 135 -48.65 33.43 36.46
C GLY A 135 -47.97 32.09 36.76
N TRP A 136 -46.84 31.83 36.11
CA TRP A 136 -46.10 30.59 36.29
C TRP A 136 -45.47 30.45 37.68
N SER A 137 -45.57 29.27 38.28
CA SER A 137 -45.28 28.95 39.69
C SER A 137 -43.87 29.27 40.21
N ASN A 138 -42.86 29.26 39.34
CA ASN A 138 -41.44 29.42 39.70
C ASN A 138 -40.68 30.03 38.52
N SER A 139 -39.40 30.37 38.68
CA SER A 139 -38.54 30.85 37.58
C SER A 139 -38.21 29.75 36.58
N LEU A 140 -37.67 30.16 35.42
CA LEU A 140 -37.17 29.21 34.42
C LEU A 140 -36.06 28.32 35.01
N PRO A 141 -36.08 27.01 34.73
CA PRO A 141 -35.00 26.12 35.14
C PRO A 141 -33.73 26.35 34.30
N HIS A 142 -32.60 25.88 34.84
CA HIS A 142 -31.28 26.02 34.25
C HIS A 142 -30.69 24.67 33.85
N CYS A 143 -30.20 24.59 32.62
CA CYS A 143 -29.40 23.49 32.11
C CYS A 143 -27.94 23.94 31.98
N GLU A 144 -27.02 23.17 32.56
CA GLU A 144 -25.59 23.39 32.42
C GLU A 144 -24.94 22.29 31.60
N VAL A 145 -23.82 22.60 30.95
CA VAL A 145 -23.09 21.61 30.14
C VAL A 145 -22.59 20.47 31.04
N GLN A 146 -22.86 19.24 30.63
CA GLN A 146 -22.29 18.05 31.26
C GLN A 146 -20.78 18.09 31.10
N ARG A 147 -20.05 17.77 32.17
CA ARG A 147 -18.58 17.72 32.15
C ARG A 147 -18.10 16.32 32.48
N CYS A 148 -16.99 15.92 31.87
CA CYS A 148 -16.27 14.70 32.18
C CYS A 148 -15.15 15.02 33.15
N MET A 149 -15.11 14.28 34.25
CA MET A 149 -14.04 14.44 35.24
C MET A 149 -12.74 13.83 34.69
N PRO A 150 -11.60 14.51 34.89
CA PRO A 150 -10.31 13.95 34.51
C PRO A 150 -10.02 12.69 35.34
N GLU A 151 -9.54 11.63 34.67
CA GLU A 151 -9.00 10.46 35.38
C GLU A 151 -7.65 10.81 36.02
N LYS A 152 -7.23 10.03 37.02
CA LYS A 152 -5.92 10.23 37.67
C LYS A 152 -4.81 10.24 36.62
N ALA A 153 -3.93 11.24 36.71
CA ALA A 153 -2.80 11.41 35.80
C ALA A 153 -2.00 10.11 35.65
N VAL A 154 -1.94 9.58 34.43
CA VAL A 154 -1.13 8.41 34.08
C VAL A 154 0.29 8.89 33.82
N ALA A 155 1.25 8.37 34.59
CA ALA A 155 2.65 8.77 34.48
C ALA A 155 3.18 8.62 33.04
N GLY A 156 3.83 9.67 32.52
CA GLY A 156 4.42 9.67 31.18
C GLY A 156 3.48 10.06 30.03
N VAL A 157 2.19 10.31 30.30
CA VAL A 157 1.23 10.81 29.32
C VAL A 157 1.11 12.33 29.43
N LEU A 158 1.17 13.03 28.30
CA LEU A 158 0.91 14.46 28.17
C LEU A 158 -0.40 14.69 27.42
N ILE A 159 -1.17 15.67 27.87
CA ILE A 159 -2.36 16.15 27.14
C ILE A 159 -1.91 17.28 26.21
N ASN A 160 -2.01 17.07 24.90
CA ASN A 160 -1.65 18.06 23.88
C ASN A 160 -2.87 18.88 23.44
N SER A 161 -3.76 19.18 24.38
CA SER A 161 -4.96 19.97 24.17
C SER A 161 -4.77 21.25 24.94
N GLY A 162 -3.99 22.19 24.39
CA GLY A 162 -3.52 23.42 25.06
C GLY A 162 -4.59 24.36 25.65
N ARG A 163 -5.85 23.93 25.67
CA ARG A 163 -7.00 24.59 26.28
C ARG A 163 -7.47 23.95 27.59
N PHE A 164 -7.12 22.70 27.88
CA PHE A 164 -7.60 21.96 29.06
C PHE A 164 -6.43 21.37 29.83
N ALA A 165 -6.34 21.69 31.12
CA ALA A 165 -5.34 21.12 32.01
C ALA A 165 -5.68 19.66 32.35
N VAL A 166 -4.68 18.89 32.84
CA VAL A 166 -4.81 17.46 33.18
C VAL A 166 -5.86 17.22 34.28
N ASP A 167 -6.12 18.23 35.10
CA ASP A 167 -6.97 18.22 36.28
C ASP A 167 -8.27 19.02 36.10
N GLU A 168 -8.58 19.49 34.89
CA GLU A 168 -9.79 20.26 34.62
C GLU A 168 -10.93 19.40 34.06
N ALA A 169 -12.15 19.64 34.52
CA ALA A 169 -13.35 18.99 34.01
C ALA A 169 -13.69 19.48 32.60
N VAL A 170 -13.78 18.55 31.64
CA VAL A 170 -13.90 18.86 30.22
C VAL A 170 -15.38 18.86 29.78
N PRO A 171 -15.89 19.92 29.12
CA PRO A 171 -17.30 19.97 28.71
C PRO A 171 -17.64 18.97 27.60
N TYR A 172 -18.90 18.51 27.57
CA TYR A 172 -19.47 17.65 26.53
C TYR A 172 -19.06 18.07 25.11
N GLY A 173 -18.74 17.08 24.28
CA GLY A 173 -18.35 17.27 22.88
C GLY A 173 -16.90 17.72 22.66
N ASN A 174 -16.18 18.12 23.71
CA ASN A 174 -14.75 18.44 23.59
C ASN A 174 -13.90 17.17 23.53
N VAL A 175 -12.79 17.29 22.81
CA VAL A 175 -11.81 16.22 22.56
C VAL A 175 -10.51 16.55 23.29
N ILE A 176 -9.94 15.56 23.96
CA ILE A 176 -8.57 15.63 24.49
C ILE A 176 -7.66 14.66 23.71
N LYS A 177 -6.46 15.15 23.42
CA LYS A 177 -5.42 14.43 22.66
C LYS A 177 -4.25 14.09 23.56
N PHE A 178 -3.76 12.87 23.44
CA PHE A 178 -2.65 12.37 24.24
C PHE A 178 -1.38 12.25 23.40
N GLN A 179 -0.23 12.39 24.08
CA GLN A 179 1.09 12.08 23.54
C GLN A 179 1.98 11.57 24.67
N CYS A 180 3.00 10.77 24.37
CA CYS A 180 3.96 10.36 25.38
C CYS A 180 4.99 11.46 25.63
N SER A 181 5.40 11.61 26.89
CA SER A 181 6.42 12.58 27.31
C SER A 181 7.81 12.27 26.74
N SER A 182 8.07 11.00 26.43
CA SER A 182 9.31 10.53 25.81
C SER A 182 9.03 10.02 24.40
N PRO A 183 9.86 10.40 23.40
CA PRO A 183 9.75 9.88 22.04
C PRO A 183 10.09 8.39 21.92
N LYS A 184 10.60 7.77 23.00
CA LYS A 184 10.89 6.32 23.05
C LYS A 184 9.68 5.47 23.41
N LEU A 185 8.61 6.08 23.90
CA LEU A 185 7.39 5.41 24.34
C LEU A 185 6.29 5.57 23.29
N MET A 186 5.38 4.59 23.25
CA MET A 186 4.21 4.61 22.39
C MET A 186 2.93 4.58 23.22
N LEU A 187 1.90 5.28 22.72
CA LEU A 187 0.57 5.25 23.30
C LEU A 187 -0.06 3.87 23.09
N LYS A 188 -0.58 3.31 24.17
CA LYS A 188 -1.40 2.11 24.17
C LYS A 188 -2.82 2.50 24.59
N GLY A 189 -3.74 2.43 23.64
CA GLY A 189 -5.11 2.92 23.78
C GLY A 189 -5.43 3.99 22.75
N ALA A 190 -6.53 4.71 22.96
CA ALA A 190 -6.96 5.77 22.07
C ALA A 190 -6.04 7.00 22.18
N SER A 191 -5.57 7.52 21.05
CA SER A 191 -4.76 8.75 21.01
C SER A 191 -5.59 10.02 21.26
N GLU A 192 -6.91 9.92 21.07
CA GLU A 192 -7.87 11.00 21.31
C GLU A 192 -9.16 10.41 21.91
N ILE A 193 -9.73 11.10 22.91
CA ILE A 193 -11.02 10.74 23.52
C ILE A 193 -11.89 11.98 23.66
N PHE A 194 -13.20 11.81 23.71
CA PHE A 194 -14.15 12.92 23.84
C PHE A 194 -15.12 12.71 25.00
N CYS A 195 -15.63 13.81 25.55
CA CYS A 195 -16.61 13.77 26.62
C CYS A 195 -18.01 13.47 26.07
N LYS A 196 -18.61 12.36 26.49
CA LYS A 196 -19.96 11.94 26.09
C LYS A 196 -21.05 12.67 26.90
N GLY A 197 -22.28 12.63 26.40
CA GLY A 197 -23.42 13.34 27.01
C GLY A 197 -23.85 12.80 28.37
N ASP A 198 -23.40 11.60 28.73
CA ASP A 198 -23.60 10.96 30.04
C ASP A 198 -22.52 11.34 31.09
N GLY A 199 -21.58 12.21 30.73
CA GLY A 199 -20.49 12.62 31.62
C GLY A 199 -19.32 11.63 31.71
N THR A 200 -19.28 10.63 30.82
CA THR A 200 -18.17 9.67 30.75
C THR A 200 -17.34 9.85 29.47
N TRP A 201 -16.09 9.38 29.51
CA TRP A 201 -15.20 9.43 28.36
C TRP A 201 -15.56 8.38 27.30
N SER A 202 -15.31 8.69 26.02
CA SER A 202 -15.54 7.77 24.90
C SER A 202 -14.68 6.50 24.95
N ALA A 203 -13.51 6.57 25.60
CA ALA A 203 -12.63 5.45 25.87
C ALA A 203 -11.80 5.73 27.15
N PRO A 204 -11.21 4.71 27.79
CA PRO A 204 -10.28 4.90 28.90
C PRO A 204 -9.04 5.70 28.51
N TYR A 205 -8.37 6.32 29.49
CA TYR A 205 -7.10 7.01 29.25
C TYR A 205 -6.03 6.04 28.74
N PRO A 206 -5.22 6.42 27.72
CA PRO A 206 -4.14 5.58 27.23
C PRO A 206 -2.96 5.54 28.20
N THR A 207 -2.12 4.53 28.07
CA THR A 207 -0.84 4.43 28.78
C THR A 207 0.33 4.64 27.81
N CYS A 208 1.49 5.04 28.33
CA CYS A 208 2.74 5.10 27.57
C CYS A 208 3.61 3.91 27.94
N GLU A 209 3.84 3.02 26.97
CA GLU A 209 4.63 1.80 27.15
C GLU A 209 5.77 1.76 26.13
N GLU A 210 6.85 1.05 26.45
CA GLU A 210 7.88 0.76 25.46
C GLU A 210 7.29 -0.13 24.36
N PRO A 211 7.49 0.20 23.07
CA PRO A 211 6.98 -0.62 21.99
C PRO A 211 7.65 -1.99 22.02
N LYS A 212 6.82 -3.04 21.98
CA LYS A 212 7.27 -4.44 21.98
C LYS A 212 6.62 -5.18 20.82
N CYS A 213 7.41 -5.96 20.10
CA CYS A 213 6.90 -6.85 19.07
C CYS A 213 6.40 -8.15 19.69
N THR A 214 5.33 -8.69 19.12
CA THR A 214 4.87 -10.06 19.36
C THR A 214 5.90 -11.07 18.84
N PRO A 215 5.81 -12.36 19.19
CA PRO A 215 6.68 -13.37 18.62
C PRO A 215 6.70 -13.28 17.07
N PRO A 216 7.88 -13.34 16.44
CA PRO A 216 8.00 -13.23 14.98
C PRO A 216 7.18 -14.32 14.28
N PRO A 217 6.49 -14.02 13.15
CA PRO A 217 5.65 -14.99 12.45
C PRO A 217 6.41 -16.22 11.95
N ASP A 218 5.73 -17.33 11.77
CA ASP A 218 6.30 -18.49 11.09
C ASP A 218 6.30 -18.29 9.56
N ILE A 219 7.33 -18.80 8.89
CA ILE A 219 7.45 -18.76 7.43
C ILE A 219 7.46 -20.19 6.89
N LEU A 220 6.97 -20.38 5.67
CA LEU A 220 6.94 -21.71 5.05
C LEU A 220 8.37 -22.15 4.67
N ASN A 221 8.73 -23.39 4.97
CA ASN A 221 10.05 -23.97 4.74
C ASN A 221 11.20 -23.20 5.43
N GLY A 222 10.92 -22.66 6.61
CA GLY A 222 11.90 -21.96 7.41
C GLY A 222 11.43 -21.70 8.83
N ASN A 223 12.35 -21.25 9.67
CA ASN A 223 12.17 -21.10 11.10
C ASN A 223 13.05 -19.96 11.63
N VAL A 224 12.69 -19.43 12.80
CA VAL A 224 13.55 -18.53 13.57
C VAL A 224 14.58 -19.34 14.34
N LYS A 225 15.86 -19.04 14.11
CA LYS A 225 17.01 -19.76 14.67
C LYS A 225 17.04 -19.75 16.20
N GLN A 226 16.57 -18.67 16.82
CA GLN A 226 16.47 -18.54 18.27
C GLN A 226 15.11 -19.02 18.79
N LYS A 227 15.06 -19.48 20.05
CA LYS A 227 13.78 -19.78 20.72
C LYS A 227 12.91 -18.52 20.79
N LYS A 228 11.67 -18.62 20.31
CA LYS A 228 10.73 -17.51 20.34
C LYS A 228 10.43 -17.07 21.78
N LYS A 229 10.61 -15.77 22.06
CA LYS A 229 10.18 -15.12 23.30
C LYS A 229 8.72 -14.72 23.19
N PRO A 230 7.98 -14.58 24.31
CA PRO A 230 6.61 -14.07 24.29
C PRO A 230 6.51 -12.59 23.84
N SER A 231 7.59 -11.81 24.00
CA SER A 231 7.69 -10.44 23.48
C SER A 231 9.15 -10.05 23.23
N TYR A 232 9.35 -9.08 22.35
CA TYR A 232 10.65 -8.56 21.93
C TYR A 232 10.69 -7.05 22.11
N ALA A 233 11.78 -6.52 22.68
CA ALA A 233 11.95 -5.08 22.86
C ALA A 233 12.16 -4.37 21.52
N ASN A 234 11.92 -3.05 21.48
CA ASN A 234 12.25 -2.25 20.31
C ASN A 234 13.74 -2.39 19.96
N MET A 235 14.05 -2.42 18.67
CA MET A 235 15.38 -2.67 18.11
C MET A 235 15.96 -4.06 18.37
N GLU A 236 15.23 -4.96 19.04
CA GLU A 236 15.64 -6.36 19.18
C GLU A 236 15.55 -7.08 17.83
N THR A 237 16.44 -8.02 17.57
CA THR A 237 16.56 -8.70 16.28
C THR A 237 16.40 -10.21 16.41
N VAL A 238 15.90 -10.84 15.36
CA VAL A 238 15.84 -12.30 15.21
C VAL A 238 16.34 -12.72 13.84
N GLU A 239 16.88 -13.94 13.76
CA GLU A 239 17.49 -14.47 12.54
C GLU A 239 16.64 -15.63 12.01
N TYR A 240 16.22 -15.54 10.75
CA TYR A 240 15.57 -16.65 10.07
C TYR A 240 16.58 -17.56 9.38
N THR A 241 16.21 -18.83 9.31
CA THR A 241 16.89 -19.87 8.57
C THR A 241 15.87 -20.65 7.76
N CYS A 242 16.20 -20.98 6.52
CA CYS A 242 15.36 -21.84 5.69
C CYS A 242 15.72 -23.31 5.89
N ASP A 243 14.75 -24.17 5.68
CA ASP A 243 14.91 -25.62 5.69
C ASP A 243 15.85 -26.07 4.56
N GLU A 244 16.32 -27.31 4.64
CA GLU A 244 17.16 -27.90 3.60
C GLU A 244 16.48 -27.79 2.22
N MET A 245 17.26 -27.54 1.18
CA MET A 245 16.78 -27.30 -0.20
C MET A 245 16.06 -25.97 -0.45
N PHE A 246 16.01 -25.06 0.52
CA PHE A 246 15.50 -23.70 0.33
C PHE A 246 16.62 -22.64 0.50
N LEU A 247 16.42 -21.48 -0.12
CA LEU A 247 17.25 -20.29 -0.04
C LEU A 247 16.42 -19.16 0.54
N LEU A 248 17.04 -18.41 1.45
CA LEU A 248 16.42 -17.23 2.04
C LEU A 248 16.45 -16.08 1.04
N GLU A 249 15.29 -15.54 0.75
CA GLU A 249 15.07 -14.36 -0.06
C GLU A 249 14.66 -13.20 0.85
N GLY A 250 15.42 -12.12 0.79
CA GLY A 250 15.26 -10.95 1.67
C GLY A 250 16.29 -10.92 2.79
N SER A 251 16.02 -10.12 3.82
CA SER A 251 16.94 -9.98 4.95
C SER A 251 16.85 -11.19 5.88
N LYS A 252 18.00 -11.81 6.16
CA LYS A 252 18.11 -12.91 7.13
C LYS A 252 17.76 -12.48 8.55
N VAL A 253 18.01 -11.20 8.87
CA VAL A 253 17.77 -10.61 10.18
C VAL A 253 16.60 -9.64 10.06
N ILE A 254 15.62 -9.80 10.92
CA ILE A 254 14.54 -8.82 11.09
C ILE A 254 14.68 -8.12 12.43
N THR A 255 14.24 -6.87 12.49
CA THR A 255 14.33 -6.00 13.65
C THR A 255 12.94 -5.59 14.09
N CYS A 256 12.69 -5.58 15.39
CA CYS A 256 11.49 -5.00 15.95
C CYS A 256 11.60 -3.48 15.85
N ASN A 257 10.74 -2.84 15.07
CA ASN A 257 10.72 -1.39 14.92
C ASN A 257 9.35 -0.85 15.33
N ASN A 258 9.29 -0.22 16.50
CA ASN A 258 8.08 0.37 17.07
C ASN A 258 6.91 -0.61 17.17
N GLY A 259 7.19 -1.84 17.63
CA GLY A 259 6.18 -2.88 17.81
C GLY A 259 5.85 -3.67 16.54
N ILE A 260 6.44 -3.33 15.40
CA ILE A 260 6.26 -4.02 14.12
C ILE A 260 7.60 -4.59 13.64
N TRP A 261 7.61 -5.87 13.25
CA TRP A 261 8.77 -6.48 12.64
C TRP A 261 9.06 -5.87 11.25
N THR A 262 10.34 -5.62 10.94
CA THR A 262 10.76 -5.31 9.56
C THR A 262 10.39 -6.45 8.61
N LEU A 263 10.54 -6.20 7.29
CA LEU A 263 10.15 -7.13 6.24
C LEU A 263 10.60 -8.58 6.51
N ILE A 264 9.62 -9.48 6.59
CA ILE A 264 9.82 -10.90 6.88
C ILE A 264 10.39 -11.59 5.62
N PRO A 265 11.47 -12.36 5.72
CA PRO A 265 12.05 -13.06 4.58
C PRO A 265 11.18 -14.23 4.13
N ASN A 266 11.39 -14.67 2.89
CA ASN A 266 10.73 -15.85 2.34
C ASN A 266 11.76 -16.92 2.00
N CYS A 267 11.37 -18.20 2.09
CA CYS A 267 12.21 -19.32 1.69
C CYS A 267 11.77 -19.82 0.31
N LYS A 268 12.62 -19.62 -0.70
CA LYS A 268 12.40 -20.11 -2.06
C LYS A 268 13.16 -21.40 -2.28
N ARG A 269 12.57 -22.34 -3.01
CA ARG A 269 13.23 -23.60 -3.33
C ARG A 269 14.53 -23.30 -4.09
N ARG A 270 15.63 -23.96 -3.72
CA ARG A 270 16.90 -23.89 -4.45
C ARG A 270 16.64 -24.16 -5.93
N PRO A 271 17.23 -23.38 -6.85
CA PRO A 271 17.23 -23.75 -8.25
C PRO A 271 17.83 -25.15 -8.35
N THR A 272 17.04 -26.10 -8.80
CA THR A 272 17.51 -27.47 -9.04
C THR A 272 18.29 -27.54 -10.35
N PHE A 273 18.14 -26.53 -11.19
CA PHE A 273 18.71 -26.48 -12.52
C PHE A 273 19.66 -25.30 -12.64
N CYS A 274 20.78 -25.49 -13.32
CA CYS A 274 21.64 -24.39 -13.70
C CYS A 274 21.02 -23.68 -14.90
N ALA A 275 21.05 -22.35 -14.87
CA ALA A 275 20.67 -21.54 -16.03
C ALA A 275 21.77 -21.58 -17.08
N LYS A 276 21.38 -21.38 -18.34
CA LYS A 276 22.33 -21.12 -19.43
C LYS A 276 23.23 -19.93 -19.07
N PRO A 277 24.54 -20.13 -19.00
CA PRO A 277 25.47 -19.05 -18.74
C PRO A 277 25.59 -18.15 -19.96
N ASP A 278 25.82 -16.86 -19.72
CA ASP A 278 26.11 -15.90 -20.78
C ASP A 278 27.62 -15.83 -21.00
N ILE A 279 28.10 -16.33 -22.14
CA ILE A 279 29.52 -16.36 -22.48
C ILE A 279 29.82 -15.35 -23.57
N HIS A 280 30.75 -14.44 -23.30
CA HIS A 280 31.26 -13.49 -24.28
C HIS A 280 32.54 -14.07 -24.90
N ASN A 281 32.70 -13.90 -26.21
CA ASN A 281 33.83 -14.41 -26.99
C ASN A 281 34.02 -15.93 -26.88
N GLY A 282 32.94 -16.70 -26.99
CA GLY A 282 32.98 -18.15 -26.91
C GLY A 282 31.67 -18.83 -27.29
N PHE A 283 31.71 -20.16 -27.30
CA PHE A 283 30.61 -21.04 -27.68
C PHE A 283 30.30 -22.05 -26.59
N LEU A 284 29.02 -22.39 -26.45
CA LEU A 284 28.49 -23.34 -25.46
C LEU A 284 27.89 -24.57 -26.14
N TYR A 285 28.12 -25.75 -25.55
CA TYR A 285 27.49 -26.98 -25.97
C TYR A 285 27.22 -27.93 -24.78
N PRO A 286 26.03 -28.54 -24.66
CA PRO A 286 24.81 -28.25 -25.42
C PRO A 286 24.26 -26.87 -25.04
N SER A 287 23.56 -26.16 -25.93
CA SER A 287 23.00 -24.82 -25.65
C SER A 287 21.57 -24.91 -25.12
N LYS A 288 21.38 -25.54 -23.95
CA LYS A 288 20.08 -25.66 -23.27
C LYS A 288 19.81 -24.42 -22.41
N GLU A 289 18.54 -24.06 -22.23
CA GLU A 289 18.14 -22.99 -21.29
C GLU A 289 18.24 -23.42 -19.82
N LYS A 290 18.12 -24.73 -19.54
CA LYS A 290 18.19 -25.33 -18.20
C LYS A 290 18.98 -26.65 -18.22
N TYR A 291 19.80 -26.88 -17.20
CA TYR A 291 20.63 -28.08 -17.03
C TYR A 291 20.30 -28.77 -15.71
N SER A 292 20.09 -30.09 -15.74
CA SER A 292 19.76 -30.88 -14.54
C SER A 292 21.02 -31.11 -13.69
N PRO A 293 20.88 -31.41 -12.38
CA PRO A 293 22.02 -31.81 -11.55
C PRO A 293 22.76 -32.98 -12.19
N GLY A 294 24.09 -32.85 -12.34
CA GLY A 294 24.95 -33.82 -13.00
C GLY A 294 25.19 -33.57 -14.49
N ASP A 295 24.38 -32.74 -15.16
CA ASP A 295 24.61 -32.34 -16.56
C ASP A 295 25.95 -31.61 -16.69
N HIS A 296 26.64 -31.89 -17.80
CA HIS A 296 27.87 -31.20 -18.17
C HIS A 296 27.60 -30.18 -19.27
N LEU A 297 28.24 -29.02 -19.16
CA LEU A 297 28.28 -27.97 -20.15
C LEU A 297 29.74 -27.79 -20.60
N TYR A 298 29.95 -27.92 -21.89
CA TYR A 298 31.24 -27.71 -22.53
C TYR A 298 31.27 -26.31 -23.14
N TYR A 299 32.40 -25.64 -23.05
CA TYR A 299 32.60 -24.35 -23.68
C TYR A 299 33.99 -24.20 -24.29
N SER A 300 34.06 -23.44 -25.38
CA SER A 300 35.30 -23.07 -26.03
C SER A 300 35.31 -21.57 -26.30
N CYS A 301 36.48 -20.97 -26.40
CA CYS A 301 36.60 -19.54 -26.61
C CYS A 301 36.93 -19.21 -28.07
N ASP A 302 36.57 -18.00 -28.48
CA ASP A 302 36.92 -17.43 -29.78
C ASP A 302 38.44 -17.27 -29.93
N THR A 303 38.88 -17.04 -31.17
CA THR A 303 40.31 -16.84 -31.48
C THR A 303 40.87 -15.68 -30.66
N GLY A 304 42.02 -15.90 -30.00
CA GLY A 304 42.62 -14.92 -29.09
C GLY A 304 42.02 -14.94 -27.67
N TYR A 305 41.20 -15.92 -27.31
CA TYR A 305 40.68 -16.12 -25.96
C TYR A 305 40.84 -17.57 -25.51
N LYS A 306 40.96 -17.80 -24.19
CA LYS A 306 41.02 -19.14 -23.59
C LYS A 306 40.20 -19.22 -22.30
N PRO A 307 39.68 -20.42 -21.96
CA PRO A 307 39.18 -20.73 -20.63
C PRO A 307 40.24 -20.48 -19.56
N ALA A 308 39.81 -20.35 -18.30
CA ALA A 308 40.71 -20.17 -17.17
C ALA A 308 41.75 -21.31 -17.04
N SER A 309 41.42 -22.51 -17.51
CA SER A 309 42.35 -23.65 -17.55
C SER A 309 43.48 -23.52 -18.58
N GLY A 310 43.39 -22.58 -19.53
CA GLY A 310 44.40 -22.38 -20.58
C GLY A 310 44.34 -23.42 -21.72
N HIS A 311 43.39 -24.35 -21.68
CA HIS A 311 43.10 -25.30 -22.76
C HIS A 311 42.27 -24.65 -23.88
N TRP A 312 41.93 -25.41 -24.93
CA TRP A 312 41.13 -24.88 -26.07
C TRP A 312 39.62 -24.97 -25.83
N TRP A 313 39.22 -25.83 -24.92
CA TRP A 313 37.86 -26.00 -24.44
C TRP A 313 37.92 -26.44 -22.98
N ASP A 314 36.83 -26.27 -22.26
CA ASP A 314 36.68 -26.67 -20.87
C ASP A 314 35.26 -27.19 -20.61
N ALA A 315 35.05 -27.86 -19.47
CA ALA A 315 33.78 -28.43 -19.10
C ALA A 315 33.43 -28.07 -17.65
N VAL A 316 32.18 -27.70 -17.42
CA VAL A 316 31.63 -27.46 -16.10
C VAL A 316 30.45 -28.40 -15.86
N GLN A 317 30.22 -28.78 -14.60
CA GLN A 317 29.09 -29.60 -14.22
C GLN A 317 28.08 -28.76 -13.45
N CYS A 318 26.79 -29.02 -13.68
CA CYS A 318 25.74 -28.43 -12.86
C CYS A 318 25.62 -29.20 -11.54
N LYS A 319 25.92 -28.55 -10.42
CA LYS A 319 25.77 -29.13 -9.07
C LYS A 319 24.85 -28.24 -8.25
N ASP A 320 23.68 -28.76 -7.92
CA ASP A 320 22.66 -28.09 -7.08
C ASP A 320 22.30 -26.67 -7.54
N GLY A 321 22.17 -26.50 -8.87
CA GLY A 321 21.83 -25.22 -9.49
C GLY A 321 22.98 -24.24 -9.68
N VAL A 322 24.21 -24.64 -9.36
CA VAL A 322 25.43 -23.84 -9.53
C VAL A 322 26.44 -24.59 -10.40
N TRP A 323 27.12 -23.87 -11.30
CA TRP A 323 28.21 -24.42 -12.09
C TRP A 323 29.45 -24.66 -11.23
N THR A 324 30.11 -25.81 -11.40
CA THR A 324 31.28 -26.21 -10.58
C THR A 324 32.49 -25.28 -10.70
N SER A 325 32.58 -24.51 -11.77
CA SER A 325 33.64 -23.53 -12.01
C SER A 325 33.11 -22.33 -12.79
N GLU A 326 33.85 -21.22 -12.71
CA GLU A 326 33.53 -20.00 -13.45
C GLU A 326 33.72 -20.23 -14.96
N ILE A 327 32.72 -19.84 -15.76
CA ILE A 327 32.75 -19.93 -17.22
C ILE A 327 33.12 -18.56 -17.76
N ARG A 328 34.36 -18.39 -18.22
CA ARG A 328 34.82 -17.14 -18.84
C ARG A 328 35.92 -17.36 -19.85
N CYS A 329 35.90 -16.54 -20.90
CA CYS A 329 36.92 -16.48 -21.92
C CYS A 329 37.82 -15.26 -21.67
N SER A 330 39.10 -15.51 -21.37
CA SER A 330 40.09 -14.45 -21.11
C SER A 330 41.01 -14.28 -22.31
N GLN A 331 41.32 -13.03 -22.65
CA GLN A 331 42.16 -12.73 -23.81
C GLN A 331 43.55 -13.36 -23.64
N THR A 332 43.98 -14.09 -24.64
CA THR A 332 45.33 -14.62 -24.80
C THR A 332 45.93 -14.08 -26.08
N PHE A 333 47.26 -13.98 -26.12
CA PHE A 333 47.99 -13.56 -27.32
C PHE A 333 48.43 -14.76 -28.19
N ASP A 334 48.03 -15.98 -27.85
CA ASP A 334 48.30 -17.19 -28.64
C ASP A 334 47.47 -17.23 -29.94
N CYS A 335 48.09 -17.59 -31.06
CA CYS A 335 47.42 -17.66 -32.38
C CYS A 335 46.76 -19.01 -32.67
N GLY A 336 47.01 -20.03 -31.84
CA GLY A 336 46.42 -21.35 -32.03
C GLY A 336 47.03 -22.10 -33.22
N PHE A 337 46.22 -22.90 -33.91
CA PHE A 337 46.72 -23.67 -35.05
C PHE A 337 47.14 -22.75 -36.22
N PRO A 338 48.19 -23.13 -36.98
CA PRO A 338 48.65 -22.37 -38.15
C PRO A 338 47.51 -22.07 -39.14
N SER A 339 47.46 -20.83 -39.65
CA SER A 339 46.50 -20.43 -40.68
C SER A 339 46.70 -21.22 -41.98
N GLN A 340 45.62 -21.53 -42.69
CA GLN A 340 45.73 -22.19 -43.99
C GLN A 340 46.19 -21.20 -45.06
N VAL A 341 47.38 -21.44 -45.63
CA VAL A 341 47.95 -20.63 -46.71
C VAL A 341 47.81 -21.38 -48.04
N GLN A 342 47.27 -20.71 -49.06
CA GLN A 342 47.03 -21.30 -50.37
C GLN A 342 48.34 -21.74 -51.03
N ASN A 343 48.36 -22.97 -51.58
CA ASN A 343 49.52 -23.58 -52.23
C ASN A 343 50.79 -23.70 -51.34
N ALA A 344 50.62 -23.65 -50.01
CA ALA A 344 51.69 -23.89 -49.04
C ALA A 344 51.30 -24.99 -48.04
N VAL A 345 52.31 -25.54 -47.36
CA VAL A 345 52.15 -26.47 -46.22
C VAL A 345 53.08 -26.03 -45.09
N VAL A 346 52.67 -26.24 -43.84
CA VAL A 346 53.50 -25.91 -42.68
C VAL A 346 54.65 -26.91 -42.59
N MET A 347 55.87 -26.43 -42.34
CA MET A 347 57.06 -27.27 -42.23
C MET A 347 57.22 -27.93 -40.86
N SER A 348 56.72 -27.30 -39.80
CA SER A 348 56.73 -27.79 -38.42
C SER A 348 55.52 -28.66 -38.07
N ASP A 349 55.59 -29.38 -36.96
CA ASP A 349 54.47 -30.15 -36.42
C ASP A 349 53.19 -29.30 -36.28
N VAL A 350 52.05 -29.89 -36.65
CA VAL A 350 50.73 -29.24 -36.55
C VAL A 350 50.32 -29.22 -35.08
N ARG A 351 50.76 -28.17 -34.39
CA ARG A 351 50.40 -27.88 -33.00
C ARG A 351 49.92 -26.44 -32.86
N PRO A 352 49.25 -26.10 -31.75
CA PRO A 352 48.96 -24.71 -31.44
C PRO A 352 50.24 -23.91 -31.15
N ILE A 353 50.27 -22.68 -31.68
CA ILE A 353 51.42 -21.76 -31.66
C ILE A 353 51.13 -20.62 -30.69
N ARG A 354 52.08 -20.35 -29.80
CA ARG A 354 51.99 -19.32 -28.76
C ARG A 354 52.39 -17.95 -29.29
N ASP A 355 52.06 -16.90 -28.54
CA ASP A 355 52.53 -15.55 -28.86
C ASP A 355 54.05 -15.52 -29.01
N MET A 356 54.53 -14.73 -29.97
CA MET A 356 55.95 -14.56 -30.33
C MET A 356 56.65 -15.80 -30.92
N GLU A 357 55.97 -16.94 -31.08
CA GLU A 357 56.52 -18.10 -31.80
C GLU A 357 56.50 -17.86 -33.32
N GLU A 358 57.54 -18.36 -34.00
CA GLU A 358 57.71 -18.28 -35.44
C GLU A 358 57.55 -19.67 -36.08
N ILE A 359 56.86 -19.73 -37.21
CA ILE A 359 56.68 -20.95 -38.00
C ILE A 359 57.07 -20.72 -39.46
N GLN A 360 57.35 -21.81 -40.16
CA GLN A 360 57.75 -21.77 -41.58
C GLN A 360 56.77 -22.56 -42.43
N TYR A 361 56.53 -22.07 -43.65
CA TYR A 361 55.76 -22.76 -44.67
C TYR A 361 56.66 -23.15 -45.83
N VAL A 362 56.33 -24.23 -46.52
CA VAL A 362 56.95 -24.62 -47.78
C VAL A 362 55.88 -24.59 -48.86
N CYS A 363 56.18 -23.98 -50.00
CA CYS A 363 55.26 -23.99 -51.13
C CYS A 363 55.17 -25.39 -51.76
N LYS A 364 53.98 -25.73 -52.27
CA LYS A 364 53.73 -26.95 -53.05
C LYS A 364 54.52 -26.93 -54.37
N LYS A 365 54.64 -28.08 -55.06
CA LYS A 365 55.44 -28.24 -56.31
C LYS A 365 55.11 -27.13 -57.34
N ASN A 366 56.14 -26.58 -57.99
CA ASN A 366 56.08 -25.51 -59.01
C ASN A 366 55.67 -24.13 -58.49
N TYR A 367 55.69 -23.93 -57.16
CA TYR A 367 55.57 -22.62 -56.54
C TYR A 367 56.86 -22.26 -55.81
N ARG A 368 57.27 -20.99 -55.86
CA ARG A 368 58.39 -20.46 -55.08
C ARG A 368 57.89 -19.43 -54.06
N LEU A 369 58.57 -19.40 -52.94
CA LEU A 369 58.39 -18.40 -51.88
C LEU A 369 59.12 -17.12 -52.26
N ASN A 370 58.51 -15.96 -51.99
CA ASN A 370 59.25 -14.71 -52.00
C ASN A 370 60.31 -14.70 -50.87
N PRO A 371 61.51 -14.14 -51.09
CA PRO A 371 62.49 -13.98 -50.02
C PRO A 371 61.98 -13.02 -48.93
N ASN A 372 62.32 -13.30 -47.67
CA ASN A 372 62.07 -12.48 -46.45
C ASN A 372 60.70 -12.57 -45.76
N TYR A 373 59.93 -13.66 -45.90
CA TYR A 373 58.77 -13.89 -45.04
C TYR A 373 59.20 -14.55 -43.70
N LYS A 374 58.69 -14.04 -42.58
CA LYS A 374 58.81 -14.67 -41.26
C LYS A 374 57.42 -14.73 -40.67
N THR A 375 56.79 -15.90 -40.72
CA THR A 375 55.44 -16.04 -40.17
C THR A 375 55.53 -16.13 -38.66
N LYS A 376 54.97 -15.13 -37.99
CA LYS A 376 55.05 -14.99 -36.54
C LYS A 376 53.67 -14.82 -35.96
N CYS A 377 53.44 -15.46 -34.82
CA CYS A 377 52.30 -15.11 -33.99
C CYS A 377 52.64 -13.84 -33.20
N GLN A 378 51.85 -12.78 -33.35
CA GLN A 378 52.03 -11.55 -32.59
C GLN A 378 50.68 -11.02 -32.13
N ARG A 379 50.48 -10.99 -30.80
CA ARG A 379 49.25 -10.51 -30.14
C ARG A 379 47.99 -11.20 -30.67
N GLY A 380 48.04 -12.52 -30.86
CA GLY A 380 46.92 -13.34 -31.35
C GLY A 380 46.66 -13.24 -32.85
N GLN A 381 47.52 -12.55 -33.61
CA GLN A 381 47.40 -12.42 -35.06
C GLN A 381 48.63 -12.99 -35.79
N TRP A 382 48.37 -13.66 -36.91
CA TRP A 382 49.41 -14.13 -37.81
C TRP A 382 49.98 -12.97 -38.62
N THR A 383 51.26 -12.69 -38.45
CA THR A 383 52.00 -11.70 -39.26
C THR A 383 52.96 -12.42 -40.21
N GLY A 384 53.27 -11.81 -41.36
CA GLY A 384 54.27 -12.35 -42.29
C GLY A 384 53.89 -13.68 -42.95
N LEU A 385 52.61 -13.88 -43.30
CA LEU A 385 52.15 -15.06 -44.05
C LEU A 385 52.76 -15.06 -45.48
N PRO A 386 53.27 -16.20 -45.98
CA PRO A 386 53.90 -16.26 -47.28
C PRO A 386 52.89 -16.22 -48.43
N GLN A 387 53.34 -15.75 -49.58
CA GLN A 387 52.64 -15.91 -50.85
C GLN A 387 53.46 -16.83 -51.75
N CYS A 388 52.83 -17.91 -52.19
CA CYS A 388 53.41 -18.86 -53.13
C CYS A 388 53.10 -18.42 -54.56
N GLN A 389 54.12 -18.00 -55.30
CA GLN A 389 54.00 -17.60 -56.71
C GLN A 389 54.33 -18.78 -57.62
N TRP A 390 53.51 -18.99 -58.65
CA TRP A 390 53.70 -20.07 -59.61
C TRP A 390 54.83 -19.73 -60.59
N PHE A 391 55.74 -20.69 -60.83
CA PHE A 391 56.80 -20.55 -61.82
C PHE A 391 56.70 -21.69 -62.85
N PRO A 392 56.63 -21.37 -64.15
CA PRO A 392 56.65 -22.38 -65.19
C PRO A 392 58.05 -23.02 -65.31
N VAL A 393 58.10 -24.33 -65.54
CA VAL A 393 59.33 -25.11 -65.75
C VAL A 393 59.51 -25.46 -67.22
N CYS A 394 60.74 -25.63 -67.68
CA CYS A 394 61.02 -26.09 -69.04
C CYS A 394 61.04 -27.61 -69.09
N ALA A 395 60.31 -28.19 -70.04
CA ALA A 395 60.38 -29.61 -70.32
C ALA A 395 61.71 -29.97 -71.00
N LYS A 396 62.19 -31.20 -70.77
CA LYS A 396 63.35 -31.75 -71.47
C LYS A 396 63.21 -31.60 -72.99
N PRO A 397 64.13 -30.90 -73.67
CA PRO A 397 64.08 -30.79 -75.12
C PRO A 397 64.54 -32.10 -75.80
N SER A 398 64.03 -32.33 -77.01
CA SER A 398 64.44 -33.45 -77.85
C SER A 398 65.48 -32.97 -78.86
N ILE A 399 66.66 -33.60 -78.85
CA ILE A 399 67.76 -33.33 -79.79
C ILE A 399 67.98 -34.57 -80.68
N THR A 400 68.02 -34.39 -81.99
CA THR A 400 68.26 -35.48 -82.96
C THR A 400 69.76 -35.71 -83.11
N ASN A 401 70.21 -36.97 -83.07
CA ASN A 401 71.64 -37.36 -83.18
C ASN A 401 72.56 -36.65 -82.16
N GLY A 402 72.03 -36.38 -80.97
CA GLY A 402 72.76 -35.77 -79.86
C GLY A 402 72.13 -36.09 -78.52
N TYR A 403 72.66 -35.49 -77.46
CA TYR A 403 72.13 -35.59 -76.10
C TYR A 403 72.33 -34.27 -75.35
N ILE A 404 71.64 -34.14 -74.21
CA ILE A 404 71.74 -32.96 -73.34
C ILE A 404 72.39 -33.30 -72.01
N TYR A 405 73.03 -32.32 -71.37
CA TYR A 405 73.53 -32.41 -70.01
C TYR A 405 73.20 -31.14 -69.21
N PRO A 406 72.70 -31.23 -67.96
CA PRO A 406 72.35 -32.44 -67.23
C PRO A 406 71.05 -33.08 -67.77
N ASN A 407 70.93 -34.41 -67.70
CA ASN A 407 69.76 -35.14 -68.20
C ASN A 407 68.63 -35.18 -67.16
N LYS A 408 67.90 -34.06 -67.01
CA LYS A 408 66.70 -33.95 -66.16
C LYS A 408 65.42 -33.98 -67.02
N SER A 409 64.29 -34.40 -66.44
CA SER A 409 62.97 -34.38 -67.10
C SER A 409 62.35 -32.98 -67.15
N GLU A 410 62.65 -32.15 -66.13
CA GLU A 410 62.16 -30.78 -65.96
C GLU A 410 63.33 -29.89 -65.48
N PHE A 411 63.35 -28.65 -65.95
CA PHE A 411 64.36 -27.65 -65.59
C PHE A 411 63.69 -26.41 -65.01
N ARG A 412 64.23 -25.91 -63.90
CA ARG A 412 63.71 -24.72 -63.21
C ARG A 412 64.23 -23.45 -63.89
N GLU A 413 63.56 -22.32 -63.65
CA GLU A 413 64.02 -20.98 -64.06
C GLU A 413 65.51 -20.78 -63.75
N GLU A 414 66.26 -20.26 -64.72
CA GLU A 414 67.72 -20.04 -64.74
C GLU A 414 68.60 -21.29 -64.74
N GLU A 415 68.05 -22.50 -64.63
CA GLU A 415 68.82 -23.70 -64.94
C GLU A 415 69.11 -23.75 -66.44
N TYR A 416 70.28 -24.27 -66.80
CA TYR A 416 70.71 -24.41 -68.17
C TYR A 416 71.07 -25.85 -68.53
N ILE A 417 71.01 -26.12 -69.82
CA ILE A 417 71.44 -27.36 -70.45
C ILE A 417 72.54 -27.07 -71.44
N TYR A 418 73.42 -28.04 -71.63
CA TYR A 418 74.37 -28.11 -72.72
C TYR A 418 73.90 -29.12 -73.77
N PHE A 419 74.19 -28.82 -75.04
CA PHE A 419 73.92 -29.69 -76.18
C PHE A 419 75.21 -30.36 -76.65
N TYR A 420 75.16 -31.67 -76.87
CA TYR A 420 76.26 -32.46 -77.42
C TYR A 420 75.77 -33.28 -78.61
N CYS A 421 76.59 -33.38 -79.66
CA CYS A 421 76.30 -34.27 -80.78
C CYS A 421 76.96 -35.64 -80.62
N ASN A 422 76.30 -36.66 -81.15
CA ASN A 422 76.88 -37.99 -81.30
C ASN A 422 78.01 -37.95 -82.35
N THR A 423 78.93 -38.91 -82.28
CA THR A 423 80.08 -39.03 -83.18
C THR A 423 79.66 -39.00 -84.66
N GLY A 424 80.35 -38.21 -85.49
CA GLY A 424 80.03 -38.02 -86.91
C GLY A 424 79.05 -36.88 -87.20
N PHE A 425 78.55 -36.19 -86.18
CA PHE A 425 77.64 -35.05 -86.31
C PHE A 425 78.18 -33.81 -85.58
N HIS A 426 77.84 -32.62 -86.10
CA HIS A 426 78.17 -31.32 -85.51
C HIS A 426 76.98 -30.35 -85.65
N PHE A 427 76.96 -29.30 -84.84
CA PHE A 427 76.11 -28.13 -85.07
C PHE A 427 76.96 -26.86 -85.01
N THR A 428 76.47 -25.77 -85.58
CA THR A 428 77.06 -24.44 -85.46
C THR A 428 76.15 -23.54 -84.63
N GLY A 429 76.74 -22.71 -83.77
CA GLY A 429 75.99 -21.80 -82.88
C GLY A 429 76.18 -22.09 -81.40
N ILE A 430 75.19 -21.70 -80.59
CA ILE A 430 75.25 -21.74 -79.13
C ILE A 430 75.01 -23.17 -78.63
N HIS A 431 75.91 -23.66 -77.77
CA HIS A 431 75.91 -25.03 -77.27
C HIS A 431 75.19 -25.20 -75.91
N TYR A 432 74.45 -24.19 -75.47
CA TYR A 432 73.66 -24.22 -74.24
C TYR A 432 72.37 -23.41 -74.36
N ALA A 433 71.40 -23.69 -73.48
CA ALA A 433 70.17 -22.92 -73.35
C ALA A 433 69.77 -22.80 -71.87
N TYR A 434 69.29 -21.63 -71.45
CA TYR A 434 68.68 -21.39 -70.15
C TYR A 434 67.17 -21.60 -70.23
N CYS A 435 66.59 -22.15 -69.16
CA CYS A 435 65.16 -22.13 -68.96
C CYS A 435 64.72 -20.74 -68.49
N ARG A 436 63.92 -20.04 -69.30
CA ARG A 436 63.36 -18.72 -68.99
C ARG A 436 61.85 -18.70 -69.24
N ASN A 437 61.07 -18.36 -68.21
CA ASN A 437 59.60 -18.33 -68.25
C ASN A 437 58.97 -19.60 -68.87
N GLY A 438 59.50 -20.78 -68.52
CA GLY A 438 58.98 -22.07 -69.02
C GLY A 438 59.32 -22.38 -70.48
N LYS A 439 60.18 -21.58 -71.12
CA LYS A 439 60.69 -21.83 -72.47
C LYS A 439 62.22 -21.78 -72.48
N TRP A 440 62.83 -22.51 -73.40
CA TRP A 440 64.27 -22.42 -73.64
C TRP A 440 64.56 -21.08 -74.32
N ASP A 441 65.53 -20.33 -73.78
CA ASP A 441 65.89 -19.00 -74.27
C ASP A 441 66.69 -19.02 -75.58
N GLN A 442 67.20 -20.19 -75.96
CA GLN A 442 67.82 -20.47 -77.24
C GLN A 442 67.02 -21.52 -78.01
N GLU A 443 67.10 -21.47 -79.34
CA GLU A 443 66.59 -22.55 -80.19
C GLU A 443 67.42 -23.83 -79.98
N ILE A 444 66.74 -24.98 -79.96
CA ILE A 444 67.39 -26.27 -79.74
C ILE A 444 68.14 -26.67 -81.03
N PRO A 445 69.47 -26.88 -81.00
CA PRO A 445 70.25 -27.18 -82.19
C PRO A 445 69.94 -28.58 -82.73
N LYS A 446 70.13 -28.75 -84.04
CA LYS A 446 70.05 -30.04 -84.73
C LYS A 446 71.45 -30.47 -85.13
N CYS A 447 71.87 -31.65 -84.71
CA CYS A 447 73.16 -32.22 -85.09
C CYS A 447 73.13 -32.70 -86.55
N GLN A 448 73.98 -32.11 -87.40
CA GLN A 448 74.11 -32.41 -88.83
C GLN A 448 75.36 -33.24 -89.10
N ALA A 449 75.30 -34.18 -90.06
CA ALA A 449 76.43 -35.03 -90.41
C ALA A 449 77.61 -34.20 -90.93
N ILE A 450 78.82 -34.57 -90.55
CA ILE A 450 80.05 -33.94 -91.05
C ILE A 450 80.27 -34.40 -92.49
N GLN A 451 80.16 -33.49 -93.48
CA GLN A 451 80.50 -33.80 -94.88
C GLN A 451 82.03 -33.84 -95.00
N GLY A 452 82.55 -34.94 -95.53
CA GLY A 452 83.99 -35.26 -95.62
C GLY A 452 84.73 -34.48 -96.70
#